data_AF-S6GL61-F1
#
_entry.id   AF-S6GL61-F1
#
_cell.length_a   1.000
_cell.length_b   1.000
_cell.length_c   1.000
_cell.angle_alpha   90.00
_cell.angle_beta   90.00
_cell.angle_gamma   90.00
#
_symmetry.space_group_name_H-M   'P 1'
#
loop_
_entity.id
_entity.type
_entity.pdbx_description
1 polymer ?
#
loop_
_entity_poly.entity_id
_entity_poly.type
_entity_poly.pdbx_seq_one_letter_code
_entity_poly.pdbx_strand_id
1 'polypeptide(L)'
;MSVKLYGIKNCDTIKKAKKWLEQQNITYQFHDYRSDGIDRELLSSFLHTQPWDLLLNKRGTTWRQQSDEVKNNIDQQSAIELMLEHPAMIKRPVLVTTATVMVGFKADQYQEIFSAEK
;
A
#
# COMPACT_ATOMS: atom_id res chain seq x y z
N MET A 1 5.73 17.63 -7.57
CA MET A 1 5.74 16.18 -7.33
C MET A 1 4.80 15.88 -6.17
N SER A 2 3.75 15.09 -6.37
CA SER A 2 2.84 14.70 -5.28
C SER A 2 3.15 13.25 -4.88
N VAL A 3 3.79 13.08 -3.73
CA VAL A 3 4.09 11.77 -3.16
C VAL A 3 3.12 11.53 -2.01
N LYS A 4 2.38 10.43 -2.07
CA LYS A 4 1.47 10.02 -1.00
C LYS A 4 1.90 8.67 -0.46
N LEU A 5 2.04 8.59 0.85
CA LEU A 5 2.42 7.39 1.57
C LEU A 5 1.22 6.92 2.39
N TYR A 6 0.69 5.76 2.06
CA TYR A 6 -0.46 5.19 2.73
C TYR A 6 -0.03 4.06 3.67
N GLY A 7 -0.66 3.99 4.83
CA GLY A 7 -0.49 2.86 5.73
C GLY A 7 -1.01 3.12 7.13
N ILE A 8 -0.28 2.65 8.15
CA ILE A 8 -0.63 2.91 9.56
C ILE A 8 0.58 3.48 10.30
N LYS A 9 0.37 4.39 11.25
CA LYS A 9 1.46 4.96 12.05
C LYS A 9 2.26 3.89 12.82
N ASN A 10 1.58 2.86 13.31
CA ASN A 10 2.21 1.82 14.14
C ASN A 10 2.75 0.64 13.31
N CYS A 11 3.63 0.93 12.34
CA CYS A 11 4.31 -0.09 11.55
C CYS A 11 5.77 0.31 11.31
N ASP A 12 6.72 -0.59 11.60
CA ASP A 12 8.15 -0.34 11.43
C ASP A 12 8.53 -0.03 9.99
N THR A 13 7.89 -0.69 9.02
CA THR A 13 8.12 -0.46 7.59
C THR A 13 7.75 0.97 7.18
N ILE A 14 6.67 1.52 7.74
CA ILE A 14 6.24 2.91 7.50
C ILE A 14 7.28 3.87 8.06
N LYS A 15 7.77 3.63 9.29
CA LYS A 15 8.83 4.45 9.89
C LYS A 15 10.10 4.46 9.04
N LYS A 16 10.49 3.30 8.49
CA LYS A 16 11.64 3.19 7.56
C LYS A 16 11.41 3.97 6.27
N ALA A 17 10.23 3.85 5.66
CA ALA A 17 9.90 4.57 4.43
C ALA A 17 9.87 6.09 4.63
N LYS A 18 9.25 6.57 5.71
CA LYS A 18 9.23 8.00 6.07
C LYS A 18 10.65 8.54 6.25
N LYS A 19 11.47 7.85 7.07
CA LYS A 19 12.85 8.24 7.31
C LYS A 19 13.66 8.31 6.02
N TRP A 20 13.48 7.37 5.11
CA TRP A 20 14.15 7.39 3.80
C TRP A 20 13.72 8.60 2.96
N LEU A 21 12.42 8.89 2.88
CA LEU A 21 11.91 10.06 2.15
C LEU A 21 12.44 11.37 2.74
N GLU A 22 12.47 11.49 4.07
CA GLU A 22 13.05 12.64 4.77
C GLU A 22 14.55 12.78 4.49
N GLN A 23 15.31 11.68 4.48
CA GLN A 23 16.73 11.68 4.13
C GLN A 23 16.97 12.17 2.69
N GLN A 24 16.08 11.82 1.76
CA GLN A 24 16.13 12.28 0.38
C GLN A 24 15.53 13.68 0.18
N ASN A 25 15.07 14.34 1.25
CA ASN A 25 14.39 15.65 1.20
C ASN A 25 13.15 15.65 0.29
N ILE A 26 12.44 14.52 0.23
CA ILE A 26 11.23 14.38 -0.59
C ILE A 26 10.02 14.73 0.26
N THR A 27 9.21 15.69 -0.20
CA THR A 27 7.93 16.01 0.44
C THR A 27 6.90 14.92 0.16
N TYR A 28 6.29 14.38 1.20
CA TYR A 28 5.26 13.35 1.10
C TYR A 28 4.06 13.65 2.01
N GLN A 29 2.87 13.22 1.59
CA GLN A 29 1.67 13.23 2.42
C GLN A 29 1.44 11.85 2.99
N PHE A 30 1.23 11.74 4.30
CA PHE A 30 0.97 10.47 4.94
C PHE A 30 -0.52 10.30 5.23
N HIS A 31 -1.11 9.23 4.70
CA HIS A 31 -2.52 8.86 4.89
C HIS A 31 -2.61 7.62 5.78
N ASP A 32 -3.34 7.73 6.89
CA ASP A 32 -3.49 6.64 7.84
C ASP A 32 -4.81 5.90 7.63
N TYR A 33 -4.77 4.61 7.29
CA TYR A 33 -5.98 3.82 7.03
C TYR A 33 -6.89 3.66 8.25
N ARG A 34 -6.39 3.82 9.49
CA ARG A 34 -7.24 3.77 10.68
C ARG A 34 -7.86 5.12 11.00
N SER A 35 -7.12 6.20 10.74
CA SER A 35 -7.56 7.56 11.09
C SER A 35 -8.41 8.20 9.99
N ASP A 36 -7.97 8.10 8.74
CA ASP A 36 -8.67 8.64 7.57
C ASP A 36 -9.58 7.61 6.90
N GLY A 37 -9.39 6.32 7.21
CA GLY A 37 -10.08 5.24 6.51
C GLY A 37 -9.47 4.92 5.15
N ILE A 38 -10.11 3.98 4.46
CA ILE A 38 -9.80 3.62 3.08
C ILE A 38 -11.10 3.44 2.32
N ASP A 39 -11.15 4.02 1.12
CA ASP A 39 -12.30 3.97 0.24
C ASP A 39 -12.06 3.09 -0.97
N ARG A 40 -13.15 2.63 -1.57
CA ARG A 40 -13.13 1.81 -2.78
C ARG A 40 -12.43 2.53 -3.93
N GLU A 41 -12.65 3.83 -4.07
CA GLU A 41 -12.03 4.66 -5.11
C GLU A 41 -10.50 4.72 -4.96
N LEU A 42 -10.03 4.80 -3.71
CA LEU A 42 -8.61 4.80 -3.41
C LEU A 42 -7.97 3.45 -3.74
N LEU A 43 -8.62 2.35 -3.33
CA LEU A 43 -8.19 1.00 -3.70
C LEU A 43 -8.18 0.84 -5.22
N SER A 44 -9.24 1.27 -5.92
CA SER A 44 -9.31 1.18 -7.37
C SER A 44 -8.17 1.96 -8.06
N SER A 45 -7.77 3.10 -7.51
CA SER A 45 -6.60 3.85 -8.01
C SER A 45 -5.30 3.06 -7.88
N PHE A 46 -5.12 2.32 -6.78
CA PHE A 46 -3.95 1.45 -6.65
C PHE A 46 -4.00 0.28 -7.64
N LEU A 47 -5.20 -0.25 -7.87
CA LEU A 47 -5.44 -1.39 -8.76
C LEU A 47 -5.25 -1.06 -10.25
N HIS A 48 -5.34 0.21 -10.64
CA HIS A 48 -4.99 0.66 -11.98
C HIS A 48 -3.51 0.45 -12.31
N THR A 49 -2.63 0.58 -11.32
CA THR A 49 -1.18 0.49 -11.54
C THR A 49 -0.59 -0.84 -11.07
N GLN A 50 -1.15 -1.41 -10.00
CA GLN A 50 -0.65 -2.63 -9.37
C GLN A 50 -1.76 -3.67 -9.25
N PRO A 51 -1.49 -4.96 -9.56
CA PRO A 51 -2.49 -6.01 -9.38
C PRO A 51 -2.88 -6.14 -7.90
N TRP A 52 -4.16 -6.48 -7.66
CA TRP A 52 -4.72 -6.64 -6.32
C TRP A 52 -3.96 -7.70 -5.49
N ASP A 53 -3.36 -8.69 -6.14
CA ASP A 53 -2.50 -9.69 -5.51
C ASP A 53 -1.30 -9.06 -4.79
N LEU A 54 -0.67 -8.06 -5.41
CA LEU A 54 0.47 -7.36 -4.81
C LEU A 54 0.02 -6.46 -3.67
N LEU A 55 -1.15 -5.83 -3.78
CA LEU A 55 -1.72 -4.98 -2.74
C LEU A 55 -2.16 -5.79 -1.51
N LEU A 56 -2.68 -7.00 -1.72
CA LEU A 56 -3.16 -7.88 -0.66
C LEU A 56 -1.98 -8.59 0.05
N ASN A 57 -1.97 -8.55 1.37
CA ASN A 57 -0.99 -9.26 2.18
C ASN A 57 -1.39 -10.73 2.36
N LYS A 58 -1.18 -11.53 1.31
CA LYS A 58 -1.38 -13.00 1.35
C LYS A 58 -0.53 -13.74 2.40
N ARG A 59 0.50 -13.09 2.97
CA ARG A 59 1.32 -13.65 4.06
C ARG A 59 0.85 -13.20 5.45
N GLY A 60 -0.11 -12.28 5.53
CA GLY A 60 -0.64 -11.75 6.78
C GLY A 60 -1.46 -12.80 7.55
N THR A 61 -1.50 -12.65 8.87
CA THR A 61 -2.33 -13.49 9.75
C THR A 61 -3.82 -13.36 9.42
N THR A 62 -4.29 -12.14 9.12
CA THR A 62 -5.69 -11.90 8.75
C THR A 62 -6.09 -12.62 7.46
N TRP A 63 -5.20 -12.71 6.46
CA TRP A 63 -5.44 -13.52 5.26
C TRP A 63 -5.46 -15.01 5.60
N ARG A 64 -4.53 -15.47 6.44
CA ARG A 64 -4.50 -16.86 6.90
C ARG A 64 -5.76 -17.26 7.67
N GLN A 65 -6.38 -16.33 8.39
CA GLN A 65 -7.64 -16.52 9.11
C GLN A 65 -8.87 -16.61 8.20
N GLN A 66 -8.77 -16.20 6.92
CA GLN A 66 -9.89 -16.36 5.98
C GLN A 66 -10.13 -17.83 5.65
N SER A 67 -11.38 -18.18 5.38
CA SER A 67 -11.78 -19.51 4.94
C SER A 67 -11.13 -19.87 3.59
N ASP A 68 -10.91 -21.16 3.36
CA ASP A 68 -10.34 -21.65 2.09
C ASP A 68 -11.22 -21.33 0.89
N GLU A 69 -12.55 -21.26 1.07
CA GLU A 69 -13.47 -20.82 0.00
C GLU A 69 -13.17 -19.40 -0.48
N VAL A 70 -12.94 -18.47 0.44
CA VAL A 70 -12.55 -17.08 0.12
C VAL A 70 -11.20 -17.07 -0.58
N LYS A 71 -10.23 -17.82 -0.06
CA LYS A 71 -8.88 -17.89 -0.64
C LYS A 71 -8.85 -18.49 -2.05
N ASN A 72 -9.75 -19.42 -2.36
CA ASN A 72 -9.82 -20.06 -3.67
C ASN A 72 -10.65 -19.26 -4.68
N ASN A 73 -11.68 -18.53 -4.23
CA ASN A 73 -12.55 -17.74 -5.10
C ASN A 73 -12.24 -16.24 -5.07
N ILE A 74 -11.08 -15.84 -4.55
CA ILE A 74 -10.78 -14.42 -4.46
C ILE A 74 -10.54 -13.82 -5.85
N ASP A 75 -11.38 -12.85 -6.19
CA ASP A 75 -11.22 -11.96 -7.34
C ASP A 75 -10.85 -10.55 -6.87
N GLN A 76 -10.48 -9.67 -7.81
CA GLN A 76 -10.30 -8.26 -7.58
C GLN A 76 -11.45 -7.63 -6.78
N GLN A 77 -12.72 -7.92 -7.10
CA GLN A 77 -13.86 -7.34 -6.37
C GLN A 77 -13.89 -7.79 -4.91
N SER A 78 -13.83 -9.11 -4.68
CA SER A 78 -13.82 -9.67 -3.32
C SER A 78 -12.59 -9.23 -2.52
N ALA A 79 -11.44 -9.06 -3.18
CA ALA A 79 -10.23 -8.55 -2.56
C ALA A 79 -10.40 -7.10 -2.09
N ILE A 80 -11.05 -6.25 -2.88
CA ILE A 80 -11.38 -4.87 -2.49
C ILE A 80 -12.29 -4.87 -1.26
N GLU A 81 -13.37 -5.67 -1.28
CA GLU A 81 -14.30 -5.75 -0.15
C GLU A 81 -13.59 -6.22 1.13
N LEU A 82 -12.79 -7.28 1.04
CA LEU A 82 -11.97 -7.75 2.16
C LEU A 82 -10.98 -6.70 2.66
N MET A 83 -10.40 -5.89 1.76
CA MET A 83 -9.48 -4.82 2.12
C MET A 83 -10.20 -3.62 2.75
N LEU A 84 -11.45 -3.36 2.37
CA LEU A 84 -12.31 -2.33 2.99
C LEU A 84 -12.76 -2.75 4.38
N GLU A 85 -13.24 -4.00 4.54
CA GLU A 85 -13.62 -4.55 5.85
C GLU A 85 -12.41 -4.68 6.78
N HIS A 86 -11.27 -5.08 6.22
CA HIS A 86 -10.05 -5.32 6.96
C HIS A 86 -8.86 -4.60 6.31
N PRO A 87 -8.69 -3.28 6.54
CA PRO A 87 -7.55 -2.50 6.01
C PRO A 87 -6.19 -3.01 6.51
N ALA A 88 -6.18 -3.84 7.56
CA ALA A 88 -4.98 -4.55 8.01
C ALA A 88 -4.45 -5.59 7.00
N MET A 89 -5.28 -6.06 6.06
CA MET A 89 -4.86 -6.97 5.00
C MET A 89 -4.11 -6.28 3.87
N ILE A 90 -4.14 -4.95 3.80
CA ILE A 90 -3.43 -4.19 2.77
C ILE A 90 -1.94 -4.19 3.12
N LYS A 91 -1.08 -4.51 2.14
CA LYS A 91 0.38 -4.38 2.27
C LYS A 91 0.74 -2.91 2.48
N ARG A 92 1.65 -2.69 3.41
CA ARG A 92 2.02 -1.35 3.90
C ARG A 92 3.54 -1.22 3.95
N PRO A 93 4.12 -0.07 3.57
CA PRO A 93 3.48 1.13 2.99
C PRO A 93 2.99 0.92 1.55
N VAL A 94 2.04 1.75 1.11
CA VAL A 94 1.80 1.98 -0.32
C VAL A 94 2.30 3.38 -0.66
N LEU A 95 3.28 3.48 -1.54
CA LEU A 95 3.78 4.73 -2.07
C LEU A 95 3.07 5.02 -3.39
N VAL A 96 2.44 6.17 -3.49
CA VAL A 96 1.87 6.67 -4.73
C VAL A 96 2.66 7.90 -5.13
N THR A 97 3.14 7.88 -6.36
CA THR A 97 3.83 9.00 -7.00
C THR A 97 3.09 9.40 -8.27
N THR A 98 3.54 10.47 -8.92
CA THR A 98 3.01 10.90 -10.22
C THR A 98 3.25 9.89 -11.33
N ALA A 99 4.34 9.13 -11.27
CA ALA A 99 4.70 8.13 -12.28
C ALA A 99 4.14 6.73 -11.99
N THR A 100 4.18 6.30 -10.73
CA THR A 100 3.85 4.91 -10.37
C THR A 100 3.34 4.74 -8.93
N VAL A 101 2.73 3.58 -8.69
CA VAL A 101 2.33 3.10 -7.36
C VAL A 101 3.22 1.93 -6.99
N MET A 102 3.83 2.00 -5.82
CA MET A 102 4.67 0.94 -5.27
C MET A 102 4.07 0.42 -3.96
N VAL A 103 4.00 -0.90 -3.84
CA VAL A 103 3.52 -1.58 -2.64
C VAL A 103 4.68 -2.19 -1.87
N GLY A 104 4.78 -1.82 -0.60
CA GLY A 104 5.89 -2.17 0.28
C GLY A 104 7.01 -1.11 0.27
N PHE A 105 7.99 -1.30 1.16
CA PHE A 105 9.17 -0.45 1.21
C PHE A 105 10.40 -1.24 0.77
N LYS A 106 11.08 -0.76 -0.27
CA LYS A 106 12.45 -1.16 -0.62
C LYS A 106 13.21 0.10 -1.01
N ALA A 107 14.32 0.36 -0.34
CA ALA A 107 15.13 1.55 -0.57
C ALA A 107 15.62 1.65 -2.02
N ASP A 108 16.05 0.53 -2.60
CA ASP A 108 16.52 0.43 -3.98
C ASP A 108 15.46 0.89 -5.00
N GLN A 109 14.26 0.34 -4.90
CA GLN A 109 13.14 0.71 -5.77
C GLN A 109 12.66 2.14 -5.55
N TYR A 110 12.63 2.62 -4.31
CA TYR A 110 12.34 4.04 -4.05
C TYR A 110 13.39 4.92 -4.74
N GLN A 111 14.67 4.57 -4.63
CA GLN A 111 15.74 5.29 -5.28
C GLN A 111 15.55 5.31 -6.80
N GLU A 112 15.20 4.18 -7.43
CA GLU A 112 14.91 4.12 -8.87
C GLU A 112 13.74 5.03 -9.26
N ILE A 113 12.62 4.98 -8.53
CA ILE A 113 11.44 5.82 -8.80
C ILE A 113 11.79 7.30 -8.72
N PHE A 114 12.49 7.72 -7.66
CA PHE A 114 12.84 9.12 -7.47
C PHE A 114 14.04 9.58 -8.30
N SER A 115 14.85 8.65 -8.83
CA SER A 115 15.94 8.95 -9.75
C SER A 115 15.46 9.05 -11.20
N ALA A 116 14.42 8.28 -11.59
CA ALA A 116 13.80 8.36 -12.90
C ALA A 116 12.97 9.66 -13.10
N GLU A 117 12.48 10.25 -12.01
CA GLU A 117 11.73 11.52 -12.01
C GLU A 117 12.62 12.76 -11.90
N LYS A 118 13.96 12.60 -11.86
CA LYS A 118 14.95 13.68 -11.70
C LYS A 118 15.48 14.16 -13.05
#